data_AF-V5FWL0-F1
#
_entry.id   AF-V5FWL0-F1
#
_cell.length_a   1.000
_cell.length_b   1.000
_cell.length_c   1.000
_cell.angle_alpha   90.00
_cell.angle_beta   90.00
_cell.angle_gamma   90.00
#
_symmetry.space_group_name_H-M   'P 1'
#
loop_
_entity.id
_entity.type
_entity.pdbx_description
1 polymer ?
#
loop_
_entity_poly.entity_id
_entity_poly.type
_entity_poly.pdbx_seq_one_letter_code
_entity_poly.pdbx_strand_id
1 'polypeptide(L)'
;PEPYSYVPVSGFSFTEEMNFFDRIGNTLGALFLEAFLFYNKIQHQRILNSYFPNAPSIDELKSNVDLIFSNSHPTFESPRPYVPNIISIGGVHVQEPKPLPQDLKEFLDKSQEGVVYFSLGSHMKISALPSDILKSILRAFARIPQNVLLKWEKDEVP
;
A
#
# COMPACT_ATOMS: atom_id res chain seq x y z
N PRO A 1 8.95 12.06 -12.92
CA PRO A 1 10.43 11.97 -12.83
C PRO A 1 10.81 11.70 -11.37
N GLU A 2 11.83 10.90 -11.10
CA GLU A 2 12.21 10.53 -9.72
C GLU A 2 13.69 10.80 -9.47
N PRO A 3 14.08 12.03 -9.12
CA PRO A 3 15.47 12.37 -8.88
C PRO A 3 15.98 11.75 -7.58
N TYR A 4 16.86 10.75 -7.68
CA TYR A 4 17.34 9.98 -6.51
C TYR A 4 18.16 10.80 -5.51
N SER A 5 18.60 12.01 -5.87
CA SER A 5 19.37 12.85 -4.96
C SER A 5 18.51 13.51 -3.89
N TYR A 6 17.18 13.61 -4.05
CA TYR A 6 16.31 14.25 -3.06
C TYR A 6 14.91 13.63 -2.93
N VAL A 7 14.51 12.72 -3.82
CA VAL A 7 13.28 11.95 -3.67
C VAL A 7 13.61 10.60 -3.01
N PRO A 8 13.05 10.31 -1.82
CA PRO A 8 13.30 9.03 -1.14
C PRO A 8 12.75 7.86 -1.94
N VAL A 9 13.55 6.81 -2.12
CA VAL A 9 13.09 5.58 -2.77
C VAL A 9 12.10 4.85 -1.85
N SER A 10 10.92 4.55 -2.40
CA SER A 10 9.87 3.84 -1.66
C SER A 10 10.35 2.47 -1.18
N GLY A 11 10.04 2.14 0.08
CA GLY A 11 10.44 0.87 0.71
C GLY A 11 11.78 0.91 1.43
N PHE A 12 12.48 2.04 1.44
CA PHE A 12 13.68 2.27 2.24
C PHE A 12 13.43 3.35 3.31
N SER A 13 14.24 3.36 4.36
CA SER A 13 14.11 4.28 5.51
C SER A 13 14.67 5.68 5.27
N PHE A 14 14.72 6.15 4.01
CA PHE A 14 15.19 7.50 3.69
C PHE A 14 14.04 8.52 3.80
N THR A 15 14.38 9.76 4.15
CA THR A 15 13.45 10.89 4.23
C THR A 15 13.85 11.98 3.24
N GLU A 16 13.08 13.06 3.13
CA GLU A 16 13.43 14.21 2.28
C GLU A 16 14.71 14.93 2.74
N GLU A 17 15.04 14.81 4.02
CA GLU A 17 16.22 15.41 4.65
C GLU A 17 17.43 14.47 4.58
N MET A 18 18.01 14.33 3.39
CA MET A 18 19.18 13.46 3.16
C MET A 18 20.51 14.22 3.18
N ASN A 19 21.46 13.71 3.97
CA ASN A 19 22.87 14.09 3.85
C ASN A 19 23.53 13.42 2.63
N PHE A 20 24.80 13.72 2.36
CA PHE A 20 25.51 13.17 1.20
C PHE A 20 25.52 11.63 1.14
N PHE A 21 25.76 10.97 2.26
CA PHE A 21 25.81 9.50 2.33
C PHE A 21 24.41 8.88 2.21
N ASP A 22 23.40 9.52 2.78
CA ASP A 22 22.01 9.09 2.60
C ASP A 22 21.61 9.16 1.12
N ARG A 23 22.03 10.20 0.40
CA ARG A 23 21.78 10.33 -1.05
C ARG A 23 22.47 9.23 -1.87
N ILE A 24 23.68 8.84 -1.48
CA ILE A 24 24.36 7.68 -2.09
C ILE A 24 23.55 6.41 -1.83
N GLY A 25 23.16 6.16 -0.58
CA GLY A 25 22.34 5.02 -0.21
C GLY A 25 21.00 4.98 -0.94
N ASN A 26 20.32 6.11 -1.03
CA ASN A 26 19.06 6.28 -1.74
C ASN A 26 19.21 6.02 -3.23
N THR A 27 20.29 6.52 -3.84
CA THR A 27 20.63 6.26 -5.25
C THR A 27 20.89 4.78 -5.50
N LEU A 28 21.66 4.11 -4.64
CA LEU A 28 21.89 2.66 -4.75
C LEU A 28 20.59 1.86 -4.58
N GLY A 29 19.73 2.26 -3.64
CA GLY A 29 18.41 1.66 -3.44
C GLY A 29 17.50 1.83 -4.67
N ALA A 30 17.51 3.01 -5.29
CA ALA A 30 16.77 3.27 -6.52
C ALA A 30 17.27 2.41 -7.69
N LEU A 31 18.58 2.33 -7.90
CA LEU A 31 19.16 1.47 -8.94
C LEU A 31 18.84 -0.02 -8.71
N PHE A 32 18.87 -0.47 -7.45
CA PHE A 32 18.43 -1.80 -7.09
C PHE A 32 16.95 -2.03 -7.44
N LEU A 33 16.07 -1.08 -7.09
CA LEU A 33 14.64 -1.15 -7.41
C LEU A 33 14.41 -1.19 -8.92
N GLU A 34 15.12 -0.40 -9.71
CA GLU A 34 15.02 -0.43 -11.18
C GLU A 34 15.46 -1.77 -11.76
N ALA A 35 16.58 -2.32 -11.29
CA ALA A 35 17.03 -3.65 -11.70
C ALA A 35 16.01 -4.74 -11.33
N PHE A 36 15.43 -4.65 -10.13
CA PHE A 36 14.37 -5.54 -9.68
C PHE A 36 13.11 -5.42 -10.56
N LEU A 37 12.64 -4.21 -10.84
CA LEU A 37 11.48 -3.98 -11.72
C LEU A 37 11.73 -4.46 -13.15
N PHE A 38 12.94 -4.27 -13.66
CA PHE A 38 13.36 -4.78 -14.96
C PHE A 38 13.31 -6.32 -15.00
N TYR A 39 13.83 -6.99 -13.96
CA TYR A 39 13.75 -8.45 -13.86
C TYR A 39 12.30 -8.94 -13.80
N ASN A 40 11.44 -8.31 -12.98
CA ASN A 40 10.04 -8.67 -12.86
C ASN A 40 9.24 -8.42 -14.15
N LYS A 41 9.61 -7.41 -14.94
CA LYS A 41 8.98 -7.12 -16.24
C LYS A 41 8.98 -8.35 -17.16
N ILE A 42 10.04 -9.17 -17.13
CA ILE A 42 10.12 -10.40 -17.94
C ILE A 42 8.99 -11.36 -17.57
N GLN A 43 8.73 -11.56 -16.28
CA GLN A 43 7.64 -12.42 -15.82
C GLN A 43 6.27 -11.82 -16.12
N HIS A 44 6.12 -10.51 -15.91
CA HIS A 44 4.87 -9.81 -16.24
C HIS A 44 4.55 -9.88 -17.74
N GLN A 45 5.55 -9.79 -18.62
CA GLN A 45 5.35 -9.91 -20.07
C GLN A 45 4.89 -11.33 -20.43
N ARG A 46 5.45 -12.36 -19.81
CA ARG A 46 5.02 -13.75 -20.03
C ARG A 46 3.57 -13.96 -19.62
N ILE A 47 3.18 -13.41 -18.46
CA ILE A 47 1.80 -13.45 -17.98
C ILE A 47 0.88 -12.69 -18.94
N LEU A 48 1.25 -11.48 -19.36
CA LEU A 48 0.47 -10.69 -20.32
C LEU A 48 0.21 -11.50 -21.60
N ASN A 49 1.25 -12.11 -22.16
CA ASN A 49 1.13 -12.90 -23.39
C ASN A 49 0.28 -14.17 -23.20
N SER A 50 0.30 -14.80 -22.02
CA SER A 50 -0.50 -16.01 -21.78
C SER A 50 -2.00 -15.73 -21.74
N TYR A 51 -2.40 -14.54 -21.27
CA TYR A 51 -3.81 -14.14 -21.21
C TYR A 51 -4.25 -13.31 -22.42
N PHE A 52 -3.34 -12.57 -23.04
CA PHE A 52 -3.59 -11.68 -24.17
C PHE A 52 -2.50 -11.86 -25.24
N PRO A 53 -2.60 -12.90 -26.09
CA PRO A 53 -1.55 -13.25 -27.06
C PRO A 53 -1.20 -12.14 -28.06
N ASN A 54 -2.14 -11.24 -28.34
CA ASN A 54 -1.99 -10.13 -29.30
C ASN A 54 -1.75 -8.78 -28.60
N ALA A 55 -1.51 -8.75 -27.29
CA ALA A 55 -1.24 -7.50 -26.59
C ALA A 55 0.13 -6.92 -27.02
N PRO A 56 0.26 -5.58 -27.11
CA PRO A 56 1.56 -4.93 -27.20
C PRO A 56 2.45 -5.28 -26.01
N SER A 57 3.75 -5.08 -26.15
CA SER A 57 4.69 -5.25 -25.04
C SER A 57 4.37 -4.28 -23.89
N ILE A 58 4.78 -4.63 -22.67
CA ILE A 58 4.63 -3.76 -21.50
C ILE A 58 5.30 -2.41 -21.72
N ASP A 59 6.42 -2.36 -22.44
CA ASP A 59 7.11 -1.10 -22.75
C ASP A 59 6.30 -0.25 -23.74
N GLU A 60 5.72 -0.86 -24.77
CA GLU A 60 4.82 -0.16 -25.71
C GLU A 60 3.57 0.37 -24.99
N LEU A 61 2.95 -0.46 -24.15
CA LEU A 61 1.79 -0.06 -23.34
C LEU A 61 2.13 1.12 -22.44
N LYS A 62 3.30 1.11 -21.78
CA LYS A 62 3.77 2.24 -20.96
C LYS A 62 4.05 3.49 -21.78
N SER A 63 4.62 3.35 -22.97
CA SER A 63 4.94 4.49 -23.84
C SER A 63 3.72 5.17 -24.44
N ASN A 64 2.60 4.44 -24.56
CA ASN A 64 1.34 4.93 -25.11
C ASN A 64 0.39 5.52 -24.05
N VAL A 65 0.88 5.84 -22.86
CA VAL A 65 0.07 6.47 -21.80
C VAL A 65 0.09 7.99 -21.94
N ASP A 66 -1.02 8.56 -22.41
CA ASP A 66 -1.17 10.02 -22.56
C ASP A 66 -1.46 10.73 -21.23
N LEU A 67 -2.14 10.06 -20.29
CA LEU A 67 -2.60 10.65 -19.03
C LEU A 67 -2.58 9.61 -17.90
N ILE A 68 -2.10 10.02 -16.74
CA ILE A 68 -2.05 9.19 -15.52
C ILE A 68 -2.90 9.84 -14.45
N PHE A 69 -3.92 9.11 -14.01
CA PHE A 69 -4.68 9.46 -12.83
C PHE A 69 -4.07 8.80 -11.59
N SER A 70 -3.39 9.59 -10.77
CA SER A 70 -2.74 9.09 -9.55
C SER A 70 -3.69 9.21 -8.38
N ASN A 71 -3.93 8.12 -7.65
CA ASN A 71 -4.62 8.18 -6.34
C ASN A 71 -3.67 8.73 -5.28
N SER A 72 -3.28 9.99 -5.43
CA SER A 72 -2.39 10.70 -4.52
C SER A 72 -2.85 12.14 -4.30
N HIS A 73 -2.30 12.77 -3.27
CA HIS A 73 -2.56 14.17 -2.96
C HIS A 73 -1.26 14.83 -2.47
N PRO A 74 -0.89 16.02 -2.97
CA PRO A 74 0.39 16.67 -2.65
C PRO A 74 0.64 16.89 -1.14
N THR A 75 -0.41 16.97 -0.33
CA THR A 75 -0.30 17.12 1.14
C THR A 75 0.24 15.88 1.85
N PHE A 76 0.15 14.69 1.25
CA PHE A 76 0.58 13.42 1.85
C PHE A 76 1.84 12.84 1.19
N GLU A 77 2.37 13.51 0.18
CA GLU A 77 3.51 13.02 -0.59
C GLU A 77 4.72 13.94 -0.44
N SER A 78 5.90 13.35 -0.53
CA SER A 78 7.14 14.12 -0.63
C SER A 78 7.16 15.00 -1.86
N PRO A 79 7.66 16.25 -1.78
CA PRO A 79 7.79 17.14 -2.92
C PRO A 79 8.65 16.49 -4.01
N ARG A 80 8.04 16.26 -5.18
CA ARG A 80 8.71 15.70 -6.34
C ARG A 80 8.21 16.34 -7.64
N PRO A 81 9.05 16.37 -8.69
CA PRO A 81 8.64 16.91 -9.97
C PRO A 81 7.57 16.02 -10.63
N TYR A 82 6.40 16.61 -10.88
CA TYR A 82 5.35 16.02 -11.70
C TYR A 82 5.42 16.56 -13.13
N VAL A 83 5.13 15.67 -14.09
CA VAL A 83 4.87 16.06 -15.48
C VAL A 83 3.38 16.41 -15.64
N PRO A 84 3.01 17.33 -16.55
CA PRO A 84 1.63 17.82 -16.66
C PRO A 84 0.57 16.74 -16.95
N ASN A 85 0.98 15.59 -17.47
CA ASN A 85 0.11 14.46 -17.74
C ASN A 85 -0.17 13.56 -16.52
N ILE A 86 0.30 13.93 -15.32
CA ILE A 86 -0.07 13.25 -14.07
C ILE A 86 -1.07 14.12 -13.32
N ILE A 87 -2.28 13.61 -13.15
CA ILE A 87 -3.37 14.28 -12.43
C ILE A 87 -3.63 13.53 -11.13
N SER A 88 -3.43 14.23 -10.01
CA SER A 88 -3.74 13.72 -8.67
C SER A 88 -5.25 13.73 -8.43
N ILE A 89 -5.83 12.55 -8.23
CA ILE A 89 -7.24 12.33 -7.91
C ILE A 89 -7.41 11.54 -6.60
N GLY A 90 -6.57 11.88 -5.61
CA GLY A 90 -6.58 11.24 -4.29
C GLY A 90 -7.97 11.14 -3.69
N GLY A 91 -8.35 9.93 -3.29
CA GLY A 91 -9.62 9.68 -2.62
C GLY A 91 -10.86 9.68 -3.53
N VAL A 92 -10.71 9.75 -4.86
CA VAL A 92 -11.86 9.72 -5.80
C VAL A 92 -12.76 8.49 -5.64
N HIS A 93 -12.19 7.38 -5.15
CA HIS A 93 -12.88 6.11 -4.95
C HIS A 93 -13.58 6.04 -3.57
N VAL A 94 -13.37 7.02 -2.70
CA VAL A 94 -13.99 7.08 -1.38
C VAL A 94 -15.42 7.56 -1.55
N GLN A 95 -16.37 6.68 -1.22
CA GLN A 95 -17.79 6.96 -1.27
C GLN A 95 -18.27 7.56 0.05
N GLU A 96 -19.46 8.17 0.03
CA GLU A 96 -20.12 8.58 1.26
C GLU A 96 -20.28 7.35 2.19
N PRO A 97 -19.95 7.49 3.48
CA PRO A 97 -20.02 6.39 4.42
C PRO A 97 -21.48 5.96 4.59
N LYS A 98 -21.73 4.67 4.41
CA LYS A 98 -23.02 4.06 4.73
C LYS A 98 -23.15 3.91 6.25
N PRO A 99 -24.37 3.93 6.80
CA PRO A 99 -24.58 3.58 8.20
C PRO A 99 -23.98 2.20 8.51
N LEU A 100 -23.32 2.10 9.68
CA LEU A 100 -22.78 0.84 10.14
C LEU A 100 -23.92 -0.15 10.48
N PRO A 101 -23.70 -1.45 10.29
CA PRO A 101 -24.53 -2.48 10.91
C PRO A 101 -24.72 -2.23 12.41
N GLN A 102 -25.90 -2.53 12.93
CA GLN A 102 -26.29 -2.15 14.29
C GLN A 102 -25.36 -2.74 15.35
N ASP A 103 -24.98 -4.00 15.19
CA ASP A 103 -24.05 -4.72 16.07
C ASP A 103 -22.67 -4.05 16.13
N LEU A 104 -22.11 -3.67 14.98
CA LEU A 104 -20.85 -2.93 14.92
C LEU A 104 -21.01 -1.54 15.53
N LYS A 105 -22.08 -0.82 15.19
CA LYS A 105 -22.33 0.51 15.75
C LYS A 105 -22.40 0.46 17.27
N GLU A 106 -23.15 -0.48 17.83
CA GLU A 106 -23.26 -0.66 19.29
C GLU A 106 -21.93 -1.04 19.94
N PHE A 107 -21.14 -1.92 19.30
CA PHE A 107 -19.81 -2.30 19.81
C PHE A 107 -18.86 -1.10 19.86
N LEU A 108 -18.87 -0.26 18.81
CA LEU A 108 -18.06 0.95 18.75
C LEU A 108 -18.54 2.01 19.75
N ASP A 109 -19.85 2.28 19.80
CA ASP A 109 -20.45 3.30 20.68
C ASP A 109 -20.26 2.97 22.18
N LYS A 110 -20.22 1.67 22.55
CA LYS A 110 -20.01 1.24 23.94
C LYS A 110 -18.56 1.40 24.42
N SER A 111 -17.62 1.61 23.50
CA SER A 111 -16.20 1.70 23.84
C SER A 111 -15.87 3.01 24.55
N GLN A 112 -15.40 2.92 25.80
CA GLN A 112 -15.05 4.11 26.60
C GLN A 112 -13.63 4.63 26.30
N GLU A 113 -12.72 3.73 25.93
CA GLU A 113 -11.29 4.01 25.76
C GLU A 113 -10.88 4.18 24.28
N GLY A 114 -11.88 4.15 23.39
CA GLY A 114 -11.69 4.17 21.94
C GLY A 114 -11.51 2.77 21.33
N VAL A 115 -11.46 2.73 20.00
CA VAL A 115 -11.46 1.48 19.23
C VAL A 115 -10.21 1.37 18.36
N VAL A 116 -9.64 0.17 18.31
CA VAL A 116 -8.64 -0.23 17.31
C VAL A 116 -9.31 -1.10 16.25
N TYR A 117 -9.30 -0.66 15.00
CA TYR A 117 -9.63 -1.52 13.87
C TYR A 117 -8.36 -2.17 13.32
N PHE A 118 -8.33 -3.50 13.22
CA PHE A 118 -7.18 -4.24 12.71
C PHE A 118 -7.53 -5.10 11.50
N SER A 119 -6.75 -4.94 10.43
CA SER A 119 -6.90 -5.61 9.15
C SER A 119 -5.54 -5.70 8.44
N LEU A 120 -5.25 -6.83 7.78
CA LEU A 120 -4.07 -6.99 6.91
C LEU A 120 -4.39 -6.74 5.42
N GLY A 121 -5.50 -6.07 5.15
CA GLY A 121 -6.00 -5.83 3.80
C GLY A 121 -6.80 -7.01 3.25
N SER A 122 -6.94 -7.05 1.93
CA SER A 122 -7.73 -8.06 1.22
C SER A 122 -6.92 -9.31 0.84
N HIS A 123 -5.60 -9.17 0.66
CA HIS A 123 -4.75 -10.26 0.17
C HIS A 123 -4.28 -11.18 1.30
N MET A 124 -3.84 -10.61 2.43
CA MET A 124 -3.40 -11.38 3.58
C MET A 124 -4.59 -11.62 4.51
N LYS A 125 -4.91 -12.90 4.73
CA LYS A 125 -5.95 -13.32 5.66
C LYS A 125 -5.35 -13.50 7.05
N ILE A 126 -5.91 -12.83 8.05
CA ILE A 126 -5.47 -12.99 9.45
C ILE A 126 -5.68 -14.44 9.91
N SER A 127 -6.76 -15.04 9.43
CA SER A 127 -7.11 -16.45 9.66
C SER A 127 -6.18 -17.48 9.03
N ALA A 128 -5.23 -17.05 8.20
CA ALA A 128 -4.18 -17.88 7.59
C ALA A 128 -2.81 -17.69 8.27
N LEU A 129 -2.70 -16.81 9.27
CA LEU A 129 -1.46 -16.64 10.01
C LEU A 129 -1.11 -17.92 10.80
N PRO A 130 0.17 -18.24 10.94
CA PRO A 130 0.65 -19.22 11.91
C PRO A 130 0.07 -18.96 13.31
N SER A 131 -0.27 -20.05 14.02
CA SER A 131 -0.98 -19.97 15.32
C SER A 131 -0.21 -19.16 16.37
N ASP A 132 1.12 -19.26 16.37
CA ASP A 132 2.01 -18.52 17.26
C ASP A 132 1.98 -17.01 16.99
N ILE A 133 1.94 -16.61 15.72
CA ILE A 133 1.81 -15.20 15.31
C ILE A 133 0.43 -14.66 15.71
N LEU A 134 -0.64 -15.39 15.37
CA LEU A 134 -2.02 -15.00 15.73
C LEU A 134 -2.17 -14.84 17.24
N LYS A 135 -1.70 -15.81 18.03
CA LYS A 135 -1.71 -15.74 19.50
C LYS A 135 -0.93 -14.55 20.03
N SER A 136 0.20 -14.20 19.41
CA SER A 136 1.00 -13.05 19.82
C SER A 136 0.26 -11.73 19.57
N ILE A 137 -0.41 -11.60 18.42
CA ILE A 137 -1.25 -10.45 18.09
C ILE A 137 -2.43 -10.33 19.09
N LEU A 138 -3.17 -11.43 19.31
CA LEU A 138 -4.30 -11.43 20.25
C LEU A 138 -3.86 -11.11 21.69
N ARG A 139 -2.70 -11.61 22.13
CA ARG A 139 -2.12 -11.25 23.43
C ARG A 139 -1.73 -9.78 23.52
N ALA A 140 -1.26 -9.17 22.43
CA ALA A 140 -0.97 -7.74 22.42
C ALA A 140 -2.26 -6.92 22.52
N PHE A 141 -3.32 -7.32 21.81
CA PHE A 141 -4.64 -6.69 21.90
C PHE A 141 -5.27 -6.85 23.28
N ALA A 142 -5.07 -7.98 23.95
CA ALA A 142 -5.57 -8.19 25.32
C ALA A 142 -4.89 -7.29 26.37
N ARG A 143 -3.79 -6.60 26.03
CA ARG A 143 -3.04 -5.71 26.95
C ARG A 143 -3.40 -4.24 26.80
N ILE A 144 -4.16 -3.87 25.78
CA ILE A 144 -4.56 -2.48 25.56
C ILE A 144 -5.99 -2.25 26.07
N PRO A 145 -6.32 -1.05 26.55
CA PRO A 145 -7.66 -0.76 27.10
C PRO A 145 -8.74 -0.56 26.02
N GLN A 146 -8.35 -0.35 24.76
CA GLN A 146 -9.26 -0.15 23.64
C GLN A 146 -10.03 -1.42 23.28
N ASN A 147 -11.27 -1.25 22.81
CA ASN A 147 -11.97 -2.33 22.13
C ASN A 147 -11.29 -2.60 20.77
N VAL A 148 -11.07 -3.87 20.42
CA VAL A 148 -10.44 -4.23 19.15
C VAL A 148 -11.45 -4.85 18.20
N LEU A 149 -11.67 -4.20 17.04
CA LEU A 149 -12.42 -4.76 15.92
C LEU A 149 -11.45 -5.42 14.94
N LEU A 150 -11.38 -6.74 15.00
CA LEU A 150 -10.53 -7.56 14.15
C LEU A 150 -11.27 -8.00 12.89
N LYS A 151 -10.75 -7.68 11.69
CA LYS A 151 -11.25 -8.28 10.45
C LYS A 151 -10.90 -9.77 10.43
N TRP A 152 -11.90 -10.62 10.50
CA TRP A 152 -11.73 -12.06 10.50
C TRP A 152 -12.42 -12.71 9.30
N GLU A 153 -11.75 -13.64 8.62
CA GLU A 153 -12.23 -14.22 7.35
C GLU A 153 -12.90 -15.60 7.46
N LYS A 154 -13.05 -16.16 8.68
CA LYS A 154 -13.71 -17.46 8.91
C LYS A 154 -14.92 -17.29 9.83
N ASP A 155 -15.84 -18.24 9.81
CA ASP A 155 -17.01 -18.23 10.70
C ASP A 155 -16.66 -18.68 12.14
N GLU A 156 -15.57 -19.43 12.29
CA GLU A 156 -15.06 -19.88 13.59
C GLU A 156 -14.24 -18.77 14.24
N VAL A 157 -14.52 -18.45 15.51
CA VAL A 157 -13.75 -17.46 16.28
C VAL A 157 -12.34 -18.00 16.57
N PRO A 158 -11.28 -17.18 16.43
CA PRO A 158 -9.89 -17.58 16.70
C PRO A 158 -9.57 -17.95 18.15
#